data_AF-A0A7Y6BVK1-F1
#
_entry.id   AF-A0A7Y6BVK1-F1
#
_cell.length_a   1.000
_cell.length_b   1.000
_cell.length_c   1.000
_cell.angle_alpha   90.00
_cell.angle_beta   90.00
_cell.angle_gamma   90.00
#
_symmetry.space_group_name_H-M   'P 1'
#
loop_
_entity.id
_entity.type
_entity.pdbx_description
1 polymer ?
#
loop_
_entity_poly.entity_id
_entity_poly.type
_entity_poly.pdbx_seq_one_letter_code
_entity_poly.pdbx_strand_id
1 'polypeptide(L)'
;MQKNGFIIDQNLKEMTEHRTDTLAVACYETTIAQNVHGHIPLHWHDELQVVSVLQGTALFHINDQKVVIPKGDGIFINSGTMHMAEDHSENENCIYLCLNMSPHVLLPSDLYVKYVHPYVTATNLPFLYIEGAVSWGEQILGAIGLIRKELVEQAPYYEVNVASALLNMWKLLITNGYSLEHDPSEMNRNKRMKDMLQWIHLNYSDPIKLEDIARTGQLSRSETCRYFKQMLRTTPMQYVMDYRIQISIELLQLSERNITEIAYDVGFNSTSYYINQFRKTMNVTPLQFRRKVIQKKILKKRSSD
;
A
#
# COMPACT_ATOMS: atom_id res chain seq x y z
N MET A 1 19.40 5.88 2.40
CA MET A 1 19.11 4.71 3.26
C MET A 1 18.14 5.16 4.36
N GLN A 2 16.84 5.23 4.07
CA GLN A 2 15.83 5.50 5.09
C GLN A 2 15.39 4.16 5.69
N LYS A 3 15.77 3.94 6.95
CA LYS A 3 15.24 2.89 7.84
C LYS A 3 13.89 3.32 8.43
N ASN A 4 13.01 3.91 7.64
CA ASN A 4 11.66 4.17 8.09
C ASN A 4 10.82 2.99 7.63
N GLY A 5 10.38 2.18 8.60
CA GLY A 5 9.50 1.06 8.31
C GLY A 5 8.30 1.55 7.52
N PHE A 6 7.89 0.78 6.54
CA PHE A 6 6.59 0.93 5.89
C PHE A 6 5.53 0.74 6.97
N ILE A 7 5.01 1.84 7.52
CA ILE A 7 4.09 1.84 8.65
C ILE A 7 2.71 2.16 8.10
N ILE A 8 1.77 1.27 8.34
CA ILE A 8 0.37 1.48 8.02
C ILE A 8 -0.36 1.66 9.34
N ASP A 9 -1.17 2.71 9.45
CA ASP A 9 -2.00 2.89 10.63
C ASP A 9 -3.18 1.90 10.66
N GLN A 10 -3.91 1.99 11.76
CA GLN A 10 -5.22 1.39 11.93
C GLN A 10 -6.29 1.93 10.96
N ASN A 11 -5.98 2.50 9.81
CA ASN A 11 -6.97 2.88 8.79
C ASN A 11 -6.56 2.36 7.43
N LEU A 12 -5.54 1.51 7.36
CA LEU A 12 -4.82 1.18 6.14
C LEU A 12 -4.13 2.40 5.51
N LYS A 13 -4.09 3.53 6.21
CA LYS A 13 -3.39 4.70 5.72
C LYS A 13 -1.91 4.48 5.95
N GLU A 14 -1.12 4.55 4.90
CA GLU A 14 0.31 4.58 5.06
C GLU A 14 0.70 5.86 5.81
N MET A 15 1.42 5.68 6.92
CA MET A 15 1.93 6.75 7.78
C MET A 15 3.39 7.07 7.51
N THR A 16 4.04 6.31 6.62
CA THR A 16 5.37 6.63 6.14
C THR A 16 5.33 8.03 5.55
N GLU A 17 6.10 8.96 6.11
CA GLU A 17 6.21 10.28 5.54
C GLU A 17 7.01 10.21 4.23
N HIS A 18 6.29 10.32 3.10
CA HIS A 18 6.88 10.34 1.76
C HIS A 18 7.38 11.72 1.38
N ARG A 19 8.33 12.25 2.16
CA ARG A 19 8.91 13.58 1.95
C ARG A 19 10.41 13.63 2.25
N THR A 20 11.09 14.56 1.58
CA THR A 20 12.37 15.10 2.03
C THR A 20 12.11 16.26 3.01
N ASP A 21 13.18 16.83 3.54
CA ASP A 21 13.09 18.02 4.40
C ASP A 21 12.52 19.25 3.67
N THR A 22 12.62 19.29 2.34
CA THR A 22 12.28 20.44 1.49
C THR A 22 11.14 20.19 0.50
N LEU A 23 10.91 18.94 0.10
CA LEU A 23 9.91 18.54 -0.90
C LEU A 23 9.03 17.41 -0.37
N ALA A 24 7.72 17.50 -0.62
CA ALA A 24 6.77 16.44 -0.29
C ALA A 24 6.81 15.29 -1.31
N VAL A 25 7.99 14.69 -1.47
CA VAL A 25 8.32 13.63 -2.43
C VAL A 25 9.25 12.62 -1.77
N ALA A 26 9.01 11.33 -2.02
CA ALA A 26 9.95 10.26 -1.70
C ALA A 26 10.09 9.30 -2.88
N CYS A 27 11.33 8.84 -3.13
CA CYS A 27 11.57 7.80 -4.12
C CYS A 27 12.55 6.76 -3.60
N TYR A 28 12.17 5.49 -3.64
CA TYR A 28 12.97 4.39 -3.11
C TYR A 28 12.80 3.10 -3.89
N GLU A 29 13.77 2.21 -3.74
CA GLU A 29 13.67 0.84 -4.25
C GLU A 29 12.86 -0.02 -3.29
N THR A 30 12.01 -0.87 -3.84
CA THR A 30 11.31 -1.89 -3.08
C THR A 30 11.58 -3.25 -3.70
N THR A 31 11.99 -4.21 -2.87
CA THR A 31 11.96 -5.64 -3.20
C THR A 31 10.76 -6.26 -2.49
N ILE A 32 9.76 -6.72 -3.25
CA ILE A 32 8.47 -7.17 -2.70
C ILE A 32 8.66 -8.26 -1.64
N ALA A 33 9.42 -9.30 -1.98
CA ALA A 33 9.70 -10.42 -1.10
C ALA A 33 10.47 -10.06 0.20
N GLN A 34 11.12 -8.89 0.25
CA GLN A 34 11.84 -8.41 1.44
C GLN A 34 10.95 -7.64 2.41
N ASN A 35 9.70 -7.34 2.04
CA ASN A 35 8.74 -6.79 2.98
C ASN A 35 8.49 -7.78 4.13
N VAL A 36 8.17 -7.29 5.32
CA VAL A 36 7.89 -8.12 6.51
C VAL A 36 6.82 -9.17 6.23
N HIS A 37 5.90 -8.89 5.29
CA HIS A 37 4.81 -9.77 4.91
C HIS A 37 5.10 -10.65 3.68
N GLY A 38 6.29 -10.55 3.07
CA GLY A 38 6.60 -11.18 1.79
C GLY A 38 5.84 -10.60 0.59
N HIS A 39 5.04 -9.56 0.83
CA HIS A 39 4.28 -8.77 -0.12
C HIS A 39 4.08 -7.37 0.48
N ILE A 40 3.65 -6.41 -0.33
CA ILE A 40 3.19 -5.10 0.14
C ILE A 40 1.73 -5.25 0.55
N PRO A 41 1.39 -5.08 1.84
CA PRO A 41 0.04 -5.28 2.32
C PRO A 41 -0.91 -4.23 1.75
N LEU A 42 -2.21 -4.49 1.87
CA LEU A 42 -3.25 -3.56 1.47
C LEU A 42 -3.11 -2.23 2.23
N HIS A 43 -3.11 -1.12 1.51
CA HIS A 43 -3.00 0.23 2.07
C HIS A 43 -3.59 1.28 1.11
N TRP A 44 -3.65 2.52 1.58
CA TRP A 44 -3.87 3.73 0.79
C TRP A 44 -3.06 4.87 1.39
N HIS A 45 -2.81 5.91 0.60
CA HIS A 45 -2.13 7.12 1.05
C HIS A 45 -2.62 8.31 0.23
N ASP A 46 -2.38 9.54 0.69
CA ASP A 46 -2.85 10.76 0.01
C ASP A 46 -1.93 11.15 -1.16
N GLU A 47 -0.73 10.59 -1.19
CA GLU A 47 0.24 10.78 -2.24
C GLU A 47 -0.22 10.12 -3.55
N LEU A 48 0.15 10.74 -4.66
CA LEU A 48 0.18 10.07 -5.95
C LEU A 48 1.39 9.13 -5.97
N GLN A 49 1.21 7.93 -6.49
CA GLN A 49 2.29 6.96 -6.61
C GLN A 49 2.57 6.62 -8.07
N VAL A 50 3.84 6.53 -8.44
CA VAL A 50 4.28 5.95 -9.71
C VAL A 50 5.31 4.87 -9.43
N VAL A 51 5.10 3.70 -10.01
CA VAL A 51 5.97 2.54 -9.88
C VAL A 51 6.62 2.22 -11.24
N SER A 52 7.91 1.89 -11.23
CA SER A 52 8.64 1.36 -12.39
C SER A 52 9.30 0.03 -12.04
N VAL A 53 8.94 -1.06 -12.74
CA VAL A 53 9.45 -2.40 -12.46
C VAL A 53 10.83 -2.59 -13.10
N LEU A 54 11.85 -2.78 -12.27
CA LEU A 54 13.24 -2.96 -12.70
C LEU A 54 13.60 -4.43 -12.94
N GLN A 55 12.99 -5.33 -12.18
CA GLN A 55 13.23 -6.77 -12.23
C GLN A 55 11.97 -7.56 -11.88
N GLY A 56 11.76 -8.69 -12.55
CA GLY A 56 10.62 -9.57 -12.32
C GLY A 56 9.31 -8.96 -12.82
N THR A 57 8.21 -9.43 -12.23
CA THR A 57 6.85 -9.02 -12.56
C THR A 57 6.08 -8.78 -11.27
N ALA A 58 5.49 -7.60 -11.14
CA ALA A 58 4.66 -7.25 -9.99
C ALA A 58 3.19 -7.52 -10.31
N LEU A 59 2.44 -8.04 -9.35
CA LEU A 59 0.99 -8.12 -9.38
C LEU A 59 0.40 -7.09 -8.41
N PHE A 60 -0.20 -6.03 -8.96
CA PHE A 60 -0.94 -5.04 -8.18
C PHE A 60 -2.41 -5.44 -8.08
N HIS A 61 -2.97 -5.35 -6.88
CA HIS A 61 -4.42 -5.41 -6.67
C HIS A 61 -4.86 -4.00 -6.30
N ILE A 62 -5.67 -3.39 -7.15
CA ILE A 62 -6.11 -2.00 -7.01
C ILE A 62 -7.63 -2.00 -7.07
N ASN A 63 -8.25 -1.66 -5.95
CA ASN A 63 -9.68 -1.92 -5.75
C ASN A 63 -10.03 -3.39 -6.11
N ASP A 64 -10.97 -3.60 -7.03
CA ASP A 64 -11.40 -4.92 -7.49
C ASP A 64 -10.59 -5.49 -8.67
N GLN A 65 -9.64 -4.71 -9.20
CA GLN A 65 -8.85 -5.05 -10.39
C GLN A 65 -7.48 -5.62 -10.02
N LYS A 66 -6.99 -6.51 -10.88
CA LYS A 66 -5.64 -7.08 -10.83
C LYS A 66 -4.85 -6.63 -12.05
N VAL A 67 -3.68 -6.08 -11.85
CA VAL A 67 -2.83 -5.54 -12.91
C VAL A 67 -1.44 -6.16 -12.81
N VAL A 68 -1.03 -6.84 -13.87
CA VAL A 68 0.30 -7.47 -13.97
C VAL A 68 1.24 -6.47 -14.65
N ILE A 69 2.31 -6.09 -13.97
CA ILE A 69 3.30 -5.12 -14.47
C ILE A 69 4.64 -5.84 -14.66
N PRO A 70 5.04 -6.15 -15.90
CA PRO A 70 6.34 -6.77 -16.18
C PRO A 70 7.48 -5.76 -16.07
N LYS A 71 8.70 -6.29 -16.00
CA LYS A 71 9.93 -5.50 -16.13
C LYS A 71 9.88 -4.56 -17.33
N GLY A 72 10.27 -3.30 -17.10
CA GLY A 72 10.33 -2.25 -18.11
C GLY A 72 9.07 -1.39 -18.14
N ASP A 73 7.97 -1.86 -17.58
CA ASP A 73 6.72 -1.13 -17.49
C ASP A 73 6.50 -0.54 -16.10
N GLY A 74 5.42 0.20 -15.94
CA GLY A 74 5.06 0.83 -14.69
C GLY A 74 3.57 1.04 -14.51
N ILE A 75 3.22 1.62 -13.38
CA ILE A 75 1.85 1.95 -13.02
C ILE A 75 1.80 3.25 -12.23
N PHE A 76 0.87 4.13 -12.57
CA PHE A 76 0.46 5.24 -11.74
C PHE A 76 -0.73 4.81 -10.88
N ILE A 77 -0.72 5.16 -9.59
CA ILE A 77 -1.82 4.91 -8.65
C ILE A 77 -2.25 6.26 -8.06
N ASN A 78 -3.56 6.51 -8.11
CA ASN A 78 -4.11 7.80 -7.74
C ASN A 78 -4.26 7.95 -6.22
N SER A 79 -4.31 9.20 -5.78
CA SER A 79 -4.44 9.59 -4.37
C SER A 79 -5.66 8.91 -3.72
N GLY A 80 -5.43 8.33 -2.55
CA GLY A 80 -6.46 7.68 -1.78
C GLY A 80 -6.97 6.36 -2.36
N THR A 81 -6.30 5.78 -3.35
CA THR A 81 -6.70 4.49 -3.92
C THR A 81 -6.22 3.35 -3.03
N MET A 82 -7.11 2.40 -2.74
CA MET A 82 -6.75 1.17 -2.02
C MET A 82 -5.96 0.24 -2.94
N HIS A 83 -4.77 -0.15 -2.51
CA HIS A 83 -3.92 -1.03 -3.31
C HIS A 83 -2.98 -1.90 -2.46
N MET A 84 -2.50 -2.98 -3.06
CA MET A 84 -1.47 -3.87 -2.52
C MET A 84 -0.63 -4.44 -3.68
N ALA A 85 0.56 -4.97 -3.38
CA ALA A 85 1.44 -5.55 -4.41
C ALA A 85 2.08 -6.85 -3.93
N GLU A 86 2.13 -7.86 -4.80
CA GLU A 86 2.81 -9.13 -4.57
C GLU A 86 3.65 -9.54 -5.78
N ASP A 87 4.56 -10.50 -5.60
CA ASP A 87 5.25 -11.13 -6.73
C ASP A 87 4.20 -11.84 -7.60
N HIS A 88 4.28 -11.71 -8.93
CA HIS A 88 3.33 -12.37 -9.83
C HIS A 88 3.46 -13.90 -9.78
N SER A 89 4.68 -14.42 -9.61
CA SER A 89 4.97 -15.84 -9.43
C SER A 89 5.86 -16.11 -8.21
N GLU A 90 5.81 -17.34 -7.68
CA GLU A 90 6.61 -17.70 -6.51
C GLU A 90 8.12 -17.52 -6.78
N ASN A 91 8.81 -16.85 -5.85
CA ASN A 91 10.25 -16.57 -5.89
C ASN A 91 10.71 -15.64 -7.03
N GLU A 92 9.80 -14.85 -7.60
CA GLU A 92 10.15 -13.88 -8.64
C GLU A 92 11.08 -12.77 -8.12
N ASN A 93 10.98 -12.44 -6.82
CA ASN A 93 11.79 -11.41 -6.17
C ASN A 93 11.75 -10.09 -6.96
N CYS A 94 10.53 -9.61 -7.23
CA CYS A 94 10.32 -8.42 -8.00
C CYS A 94 10.94 -7.19 -7.32
N ILE A 95 11.60 -6.35 -8.11
CA ILE A 95 12.22 -5.10 -7.67
C ILE A 95 11.65 -3.95 -8.49
N TYR A 96 11.19 -2.90 -7.83
CA TYR A 96 10.68 -1.70 -8.48
C TYR A 96 11.14 -0.40 -7.80
N LEU A 97 11.11 0.69 -8.57
CA LEU A 97 11.16 2.06 -8.04
C LEU A 97 9.77 2.48 -7.62
N CYS A 98 9.63 3.03 -6.42
CA CYS A 98 8.42 3.61 -5.89
C CYS A 98 8.62 5.11 -5.75
N LEU A 99 7.89 5.93 -6.50
CA LEU A 99 7.85 7.38 -6.34
C LEU A 99 6.51 7.78 -5.75
N ASN A 100 6.52 8.33 -4.54
CA ASN A 100 5.35 8.91 -3.89
C ASN A 100 5.52 10.43 -3.85
N MET A 101 4.47 11.17 -4.22
CA MET A 101 4.50 12.64 -4.23
C MET A 101 3.16 13.21 -3.75
N SER A 102 3.21 14.26 -2.93
CA SER A 102 2.01 15.02 -2.61
C SER A 102 1.46 15.66 -3.89
N PRO A 103 0.14 15.57 -4.18
CA PRO A 103 -0.46 16.26 -5.32
C PRO A 103 -0.15 17.77 -5.33
N HIS A 104 0.02 18.38 -4.15
CA HIS A 104 0.28 19.82 -4.00
C HIS A 104 1.71 20.23 -4.39
N VAL A 105 2.64 19.28 -4.54
CA VAL A 105 4.01 19.59 -5.00
C VAL A 105 4.08 19.81 -6.52
N LEU A 106 3.07 19.35 -7.25
CA LEU A 106 3.07 19.37 -8.72
C LEU A 106 2.90 20.78 -9.27
N LEU A 107 1.91 21.53 -8.77
CA LEU A 107 1.53 22.82 -9.31
C LEU A 107 1.08 23.78 -8.20
N PRO A 108 1.33 25.09 -8.34
CA PRO A 108 0.83 26.09 -7.41
C PRO A 108 -0.71 26.14 -7.41
N SER A 109 -1.31 26.67 -6.34
CA SER A 109 -2.76 26.58 -6.06
C SER A 109 -3.67 26.93 -7.24
N ASP A 110 -3.37 28.00 -7.98
CA ASP A 110 -4.19 28.42 -9.12
C ASP A 110 -4.20 27.39 -10.26
N LEU A 111 -3.05 26.77 -10.52
CA LEU A 111 -2.90 25.73 -11.55
C LEU A 111 -3.32 24.36 -11.01
N TYR A 112 -3.18 24.11 -9.71
CA TYR A 112 -3.60 22.89 -9.05
C TYR A 112 -5.10 22.62 -9.27
N VAL A 113 -5.95 23.62 -9.04
CA VAL A 113 -7.41 23.50 -9.22
C VAL A 113 -7.78 23.10 -10.65
N LYS A 114 -7.00 23.57 -11.62
CA LYS A 114 -7.26 23.33 -13.05
C LYS A 114 -6.66 22.03 -13.59
N TYR A 115 -5.45 21.68 -13.14
CA TYR A 115 -4.63 20.66 -13.79
C TYR A 115 -4.22 19.49 -12.89
N VAL A 116 -4.52 19.54 -11.59
CA VAL A 116 -4.24 18.45 -10.64
C VAL A 116 -5.51 17.92 -10.00
N HIS A 117 -6.29 18.81 -9.38
CA HIS A 117 -7.50 18.46 -8.65
C HIS A 117 -8.47 17.58 -9.46
N PRO A 118 -8.79 17.87 -10.74
CA PRO A 118 -9.73 17.03 -11.49
C PRO A 118 -9.28 15.58 -11.65
N TYR A 119 -7.97 15.34 -11.75
CA TYR A 119 -7.38 14.01 -11.89
C TYR A 119 -7.33 13.28 -10.55
N VAL A 120 -6.94 14.00 -9.48
CA VAL A 120 -6.94 13.46 -8.10
C VAL A 120 -8.32 12.99 -7.67
N THR A 121 -9.39 13.71 -8.08
CA THR A 121 -10.77 13.39 -7.72
C THR A 121 -11.51 12.55 -8.78
N ALA A 122 -10.84 12.17 -9.87
CA ALA A 122 -11.47 11.39 -10.94
C ALA A 122 -11.81 9.98 -10.46
N THR A 123 -13.04 9.55 -10.69
CA THR A 123 -13.55 8.24 -10.21
C THR A 123 -13.18 7.10 -11.13
N ASN A 124 -12.86 7.39 -12.38
CA ASN A 124 -12.42 6.42 -13.38
C ASN A 124 -10.89 6.33 -13.53
N LEU A 125 -10.13 7.01 -12.67
CA LEU A 125 -8.66 6.99 -12.68
C LEU A 125 -8.10 6.51 -11.34
N PRO A 126 -8.40 5.27 -10.88
CA PRO A 126 -7.73 4.71 -9.70
C PRO A 126 -6.25 4.39 -10.00
N PHE A 127 -5.95 4.03 -11.25
CA PHE A 127 -4.59 3.80 -11.74
C PHE A 127 -4.51 4.03 -13.25
N LEU A 128 -3.28 4.09 -13.77
CA LEU A 128 -2.97 4.10 -15.19
C LEU A 128 -1.78 3.16 -15.46
N TYR A 129 -1.94 2.22 -16.39
CA TYR A 129 -0.82 1.39 -16.87
C TYR A 129 0.13 2.25 -17.70
N ILE A 130 1.43 2.13 -17.44
CA ILE A 130 2.48 2.86 -18.15
C ILE A 130 3.32 1.84 -18.92
N GLU A 131 3.06 1.72 -20.21
CA GLU A 131 3.84 0.87 -21.10
C GLU A 131 5.20 1.52 -21.38
N GLY A 132 6.30 0.86 -21.01
CA GLY A 132 7.65 1.41 -21.16
C GLY A 132 8.12 1.46 -22.61
N ALA A 133 7.48 0.69 -23.50
CA ALA A 133 7.81 0.65 -24.92
C ALA A 133 7.25 1.86 -25.72
N VAL A 134 6.28 2.61 -25.17
CA VAL A 134 5.76 3.82 -25.81
C VAL A 134 6.48 5.07 -25.32
N SER A 135 6.67 6.04 -26.21
CA SER A 135 7.55 7.19 -25.96
C SER A 135 7.20 7.99 -24.69
N TRP A 136 5.92 8.19 -24.38
CA TRP A 136 5.53 8.92 -23.18
C TRP A 136 5.73 8.10 -21.90
N GLY A 137 5.57 6.78 -21.99
CA GLY A 137 5.79 5.86 -20.87
C GLY A 137 7.28 5.73 -20.56
N GLU A 138 8.13 5.54 -21.58
CA GLU A 138 9.58 5.57 -21.44
C GLU A 138 10.06 6.85 -20.72
N GLN A 139 9.53 8.01 -21.12
CA GLN A 139 9.88 9.29 -20.51
C GLN A 139 9.45 9.39 -19.04
N ILE A 140 8.26 8.90 -18.69
CA ILE A 140 7.81 8.88 -17.28
C ILE A 140 8.70 7.96 -16.44
N LEU A 141 8.95 6.74 -16.91
CA LEU A 141 9.75 5.77 -16.15
C LEU A 141 11.21 6.22 -16.02
N GLY A 142 11.76 6.84 -17.07
CA GLY A 142 13.06 7.52 -17.03
C GLY A 142 13.11 8.67 -16.02
N ALA A 143 12.04 9.47 -15.93
CA ALA A 143 11.94 10.57 -14.96
C ALA A 143 11.99 10.06 -13.51
N ILE A 144 11.38 8.91 -13.20
CA ILE A 144 11.46 8.29 -11.86
C ILE A 144 12.91 7.94 -11.51
N GLY A 145 13.64 7.36 -12.45
CA GLY A 145 15.07 7.06 -12.28
C GLY A 145 15.92 8.32 -12.03
N LEU A 146 15.65 9.40 -12.77
CA LEU A 146 16.29 10.70 -12.56
C LEU A 146 15.96 11.28 -11.19
N ILE A 147 14.69 11.31 -10.79
CA ILE A 147 14.26 11.81 -9.48
C ILE A 147 14.94 11.04 -8.36
N ARG A 148 14.99 9.70 -8.45
CA ARG A 148 15.71 8.88 -7.46
C ARG A 148 17.18 9.28 -7.36
N LYS A 149 17.85 9.47 -8.50
CA LYS A 149 19.25 9.89 -8.54
C LYS A 149 19.45 11.24 -7.84
N GLU A 150 18.66 12.25 -8.20
CA GLU A 150 18.72 13.60 -7.62
C GLU A 150 18.47 13.57 -6.09
N LEU A 151 17.49 12.79 -5.63
CA LEU A 151 17.17 12.64 -4.20
C LEU A 151 18.27 11.94 -3.40
N VAL A 152 19.07 11.08 -4.03
CA VAL A 152 20.19 10.36 -3.41
C VAL A 152 21.46 11.19 -3.42
N GLU A 153 21.79 11.81 -4.55
CA GLU A 153 23.04 12.58 -4.71
C GLU A 153 22.97 13.94 -4.02
N GLN A 154 21.80 14.58 -3.99
CA GLN A 154 21.57 15.90 -3.40
C GLN A 154 22.62 16.94 -3.83
N ALA A 155 22.99 16.90 -5.11
CA ALA A 155 23.85 17.93 -5.71
C ALA A 155 23.18 19.31 -5.60
N PRO A 156 23.94 20.43 -5.70
CA PRO A 156 23.34 21.75 -5.68
C PRO A 156 22.18 21.87 -6.67
N TYR A 157 21.04 22.40 -6.19
CA TYR A 157 19.80 22.59 -6.95
C TYR A 157 19.03 21.32 -7.33
N TYR A 158 19.31 20.17 -6.69
CA TYR A 158 18.58 18.92 -6.96
C TYR A 158 17.07 19.07 -6.82
N GLU A 159 16.58 19.94 -5.93
CA GLU A 159 15.15 20.20 -5.73
C GLU A 159 14.50 20.79 -6.99
N VAL A 160 15.23 21.64 -7.71
CA VAL A 160 14.79 22.23 -8.98
C VAL A 160 14.71 21.16 -10.06
N ASN A 161 15.70 20.26 -10.10
CA ASN A 161 15.71 19.13 -11.03
C ASN A 161 14.55 18.18 -10.76
N VAL A 162 14.30 17.84 -9.48
CA VAL A 162 13.17 17.01 -9.04
C VAL A 162 11.84 17.67 -9.43
N ALA A 163 11.65 18.96 -9.11
CA ALA A 163 10.42 19.68 -9.45
C ALA A 163 10.17 19.72 -10.97
N SER A 164 11.21 19.96 -11.77
CA SER A 164 11.14 19.95 -13.23
C SER A 164 10.76 18.57 -13.80
N ALA A 165 11.35 17.51 -13.25
CA ALA A 165 11.04 16.13 -13.63
C ALA A 165 9.59 15.77 -13.27
N LEU A 166 9.13 16.13 -12.07
CA LEU A 166 7.75 15.89 -11.62
C LEU A 166 6.73 16.62 -12.49
N LEU A 167 6.98 17.88 -12.81
CA LEU A 167 6.13 18.68 -13.69
C LEU A 167 6.02 18.08 -15.10
N ASN A 168 7.15 17.66 -15.67
CA ASN A 168 7.14 17.03 -16.99
C ASN A 168 6.44 15.67 -16.98
N MET A 169 6.68 14.87 -15.94
CA MET A 169 5.98 13.59 -15.75
C MET A 169 4.48 13.79 -15.61
N TRP A 170 4.04 14.77 -14.80
CA TRP A 170 2.62 15.09 -14.65
C TRP A 170 2.00 15.56 -15.97
N LYS A 171 2.67 16.44 -16.70
CA LYS A 171 2.24 16.87 -18.04
C LYS A 171 2.03 15.67 -18.97
N LEU A 172 2.98 14.74 -19.01
CA LEU A 172 2.88 13.53 -19.84
C LEU A 172 1.70 12.64 -19.43
N LEU A 173 1.49 12.45 -18.12
CA LEU A 173 0.34 11.70 -17.59
C LEU A 173 -0.98 12.33 -18.04
N ILE A 174 -1.16 13.64 -17.88
CA ILE A 174 -2.45 14.29 -18.17
C ILE A 174 -2.72 14.45 -19.66
N THR A 175 -1.70 14.50 -20.52
CA THR A 175 -1.87 14.59 -21.98
C THR A 175 -2.07 13.22 -22.65
N ASN A 176 -1.64 12.14 -22.02
CA ASN A 176 -1.80 10.77 -22.52
C ASN A 176 -2.81 9.95 -21.70
N GLY A 177 -3.44 10.57 -20.70
CA GLY A 177 -4.48 9.98 -19.87
C GLY A 177 -5.87 10.01 -20.50
N TYR A 178 -6.81 9.33 -19.85
CA TYR A 178 -8.18 9.16 -20.31
C TYR A 178 -9.07 10.40 -20.09
N SER A 179 -10.23 10.42 -20.74
CA SER A 179 -11.33 11.33 -20.40
C SER A 179 -11.73 11.13 -18.95
N LEU A 180 -11.72 12.20 -18.16
CA LEU A 180 -12.03 12.13 -16.73
C LEU A 180 -13.54 12.00 -16.50
N GLU A 181 -13.90 11.14 -15.56
CA GLU A 181 -15.26 11.01 -15.05
C GLU A 181 -15.28 11.32 -13.55
N HIS A 182 -16.38 11.94 -13.11
CA HIS A 182 -16.64 12.26 -11.72
C HIS A 182 -18.02 11.72 -11.35
N ASP A 183 -18.07 10.54 -10.73
CA ASP A 183 -19.29 9.94 -10.22
C ASP A 183 -19.38 10.10 -8.68
N PRO A 184 -20.28 10.95 -8.16
CA PRO A 184 -20.47 11.10 -6.72
C PRO A 184 -20.75 9.79 -5.98
N SER A 185 -21.38 8.80 -6.63
CA SER A 185 -21.69 7.50 -6.05
C SER A 185 -20.43 6.66 -5.81
N GLU A 186 -19.49 6.68 -6.76
CA GLU A 186 -18.19 6.01 -6.69
C GLU A 186 -17.29 6.62 -5.62
N MET A 187 -17.24 7.96 -5.56
CA MET A 187 -16.46 8.66 -4.54
C MET A 187 -16.99 8.37 -3.13
N ASN A 188 -18.32 8.35 -2.97
CA ASN A 188 -18.95 7.93 -1.71
C ASN A 188 -18.67 6.46 -1.39
N ARG A 189 -18.62 5.58 -2.39
CA ARG A 189 -18.28 4.17 -2.20
C ARG A 189 -16.87 3.99 -1.63
N ASN A 190 -15.87 4.61 -2.24
CA ASN A 190 -14.49 4.52 -1.78
C ASN A 190 -14.34 5.09 -0.36
N LYS A 191 -15.00 6.21 -0.07
CA LYS A 191 -15.02 6.78 1.28
C LYS A 191 -15.62 5.82 2.30
N ARG A 192 -16.80 5.24 2.03
CA ARG A 192 -17.45 4.27 2.94
C ARG A 192 -16.55 3.06 3.23
N MET A 193 -15.85 2.56 2.21
CA MET A 193 -14.92 1.46 2.40
C MET A 193 -13.78 1.83 3.37
N LYS A 194 -13.15 3.00 3.17
CA LYS A 194 -12.12 3.51 4.08
C LYS A 194 -12.65 3.66 5.50
N ASP A 195 -13.82 4.27 5.67
CA ASP A 195 -14.45 4.47 6.98
C ASP A 195 -14.68 3.12 7.70
N MET A 196 -15.17 2.09 6.97
CA MET A 196 -15.37 0.75 7.52
C MET A 196 -14.06 0.06 7.92
N LEU A 197 -13.01 0.18 7.10
CA LEU A 197 -11.69 -0.43 7.39
C LEU A 197 -11.03 0.26 8.59
N GLN A 198 -11.08 1.59 8.63
CA GLN A 198 -10.71 2.41 9.78
C GLN A 198 -11.39 1.95 11.06
N TRP A 199 -12.71 1.76 11.02
CA TRP A 199 -13.42 1.32 12.20
C TRP A 199 -13.01 -0.08 12.64
N ILE A 200 -12.85 -1.04 11.71
CA ILE A 200 -12.41 -2.40 12.04
C ILE A 200 -11.07 -2.37 12.77
N HIS A 201 -10.12 -1.63 12.22
CA HIS A 201 -8.77 -1.54 12.72
C HIS A 201 -8.62 -0.74 14.02
N LEU A 202 -9.50 0.22 14.30
CA LEU A 202 -9.57 0.89 15.59
C LEU A 202 -10.13 -0.03 16.69
N ASN A 203 -10.94 -1.01 16.32
CA ASN A 203 -11.71 -1.84 17.24
C ASN A 203 -11.36 -3.33 17.13
N TYR A 204 -10.27 -3.70 16.44
CA TYR A 204 -9.98 -5.09 16.09
C TYR A 204 -9.78 -5.98 17.31
N SER A 205 -9.27 -5.45 18.42
CA SER A 205 -9.08 -6.20 19.67
C SER A 205 -10.41 -6.47 20.39
N ASP A 206 -11.47 -5.72 20.09
CA ASP A 206 -12.78 -5.86 20.73
C ASP A 206 -13.69 -6.87 19.99
N PRO A 207 -14.76 -7.36 20.64
CA PRO A 207 -15.76 -8.19 19.96
C PRO A 207 -16.50 -7.42 18.85
N ILE A 208 -16.08 -7.62 17.60
CA ILE A 208 -16.71 -7.02 16.41
C ILE A 208 -17.88 -7.87 15.91
N LYS A 209 -19.01 -7.22 15.63
CA LYS A 209 -20.11 -7.80 14.83
C LYS A 209 -20.19 -7.16 13.46
N LEU A 210 -20.71 -7.90 12.48
CA LEU A 210 -20.94 -7.39 11.12
C LEU A 210 -21.84 -6.15 11.10
N GLU A 211 -22.80 -6.07 12.02
CA GLU A 211 -23.71 -4.93 12.21
C GLU A 211 -22.99 -3.64 12.56
N ASP A 212 -21.87 -3.72 13.27
CA ASP A 212 -21.11 -2.54 13.69
C ASP A 212 -20.33 -1.98 12.49
N ILE A 213 -19.70 -2.85 11.70
CA ILE A 213 -19.04 -2.49 10.43
C ILE A 213 -20.06 -1.87 9.46
N ALA A 214 -21.23 -2.52 9.31
CA ALA A 214 -22.27 -2.07 8.40
C ALA A 214 -22.81 -0.68 8.78
N ARG A 215 -22.92 -0.39 10.09
CA ARG A 215 -23.35 0.92 10.61
C ARG A 215 -22.37 2.03 10.23
N THR A 216 -21.07 1.77 10.33
CA THR A 216 -20.02 2.73 9.94
C THR A 216 -20.10 3.06 8.44
N GLY A 217 -20.31 2.05 7.60
CA GLY A 217 -20.49 2.26 6.16
C GLY A 217 -21.85 2.82 5.75
N GLN A 218 -22.80 2.94 6.68
CA GLN A 218 -24.21 3.27 6.43
C GLN A 218 -24.84 2.31 5.40
N LEU A 219 -24.57 1.01 5.55
CA LEU A 219 -25.02 -0.08 4.68
C LEU A 219 -25.78 -1.14 5.48
N SER A 220 -26.59 -1.94 4.79
CA SER A 220 -27.09 -3.19 5.36
C SER A 220 -25.98 -4.25 5.48
N ARG A 221 -26.21 -5.31 6.26
CA ARG A 221 -25.27 -6.44 6.39
C ARG A 221 -24.96 -7.09 5.03
N SER A 222 -25.98 -7.27 4.20
CA SER A 222 -25.85 -7.86 2.86
C SER A 222 -25.00 -6.98 1.94
N GLU A 223 -25.28 -5.68 1.93
CA GLU A 223 -24.52 -4.72 1.13
C GLU A 223 -23.08 -4.62 1.57
N THR A 224 -22.81 -4.64 2.89
CA THR A 224 -21.46 -4.65 3.45
C THR A 224 -20.67 -5.87 2.99
N CYS A 225 -21.28 -7.07 3.04
CA CYS A 225 -20.67 -8.28 2.51
C CYS A 225 -20.39 -8.18 1.00
N ARG A 226 -21.32 -7.64 0.22
CA ARG A 226 -21.11 -7.40 -1.22
C ARG A 226 -19.96 -6.42 -1.46
N TYR A 227 -19.88 -5.35 -0.68
CA TYR A 227 -18.83 -4.33 -0.74
C TYR A 227 -17.44 -4.92 -0.54
N PHE A 228 -17.25 -5.67 0.55
CA PHE A 228 -15.97 -6.32 0.85
C PHE A 228 -15.61 -7.37 -0.20
N LYS A 229 -16.59 -8.13 -0.72
CA LYS A 229 -16.33 -9.10 -1.78
C LYS A 229 -15.91 -8.43 -3.09
N GLN A 230 -16.52 -7.30 -3.43
CA GLN A 230 -16.18 -6.57 -4.64
C GLN A 230 -14.78 -5.95 -4.50
N MET A 231 -14.57 -5.12 -3.48
CA MET A 231 -13.34 -4.32 -3.36
C MET A 231 -12.15 -5.08 -2.80
N LEU A 232 -12.37 -6.06 -1.92
CA LEU A 232 -11.31 -6.75 -1.16
C LEU A 232 -11.31 -8.27 -1.38
N ARG A 233 -12.23 -8.79 -2.20
CA ARG A 233 -12.38 -10.23 -2.49
C ARG A 233 -12.50 -11.12 -1.24
N THR A 234 -12.96 -10.55 -0.13
CA THR A 234 -13.12 -11.25 1.14
C THR A 234 -14.45 -10.87 1.80
N THR A 235 -14.78 -11.48 2.94
CA THR A 235 -15.93 -11.05 3.76
C THR A 235 -15.45 -10.11 4.87
N PRO A 236 -16.32 -9.22 5.40
CA PRO A 236 -15.92 -8.30 6.47
C PRO A 236 -15.36 -9.01 7.70
N MET A 237 -15.97 -10.13 8.10
CA MET A 237 -15.50 -10.89 9.27
C MET A 237 -14.21 -11.65 8.99
N GLN A 238 -14.03 -12.15 7.76
CA GLN A 238 -12.77 -12.77 7.37
C GLN A 238 -11.65 -11.73 7.34
N TYR A 239 -11.93 -10.52 6.84
CA TYR A 239 -10.99 -9.39 6.89
C TYR A 239 -10.55 -9.06 8.32
N VAL A 240 -11.50 -8.96 9.27
CA VAL A 240 -11.20 -8.76 10.69
C VAL A 240 -10.25 -9.85 11.19
N MET A 241 -10.54 -11.13 10.89
CA MET A 241 -9.70 -12.24 11.31
C MET A 241 -8.28 -12.16 10.73
N ASP A 242 -8.15 -11.86 9.44
CA ASP A 242 -6.86 -11.76 8.76
C ASP A 242 -6.05 -10.59 9.32
N TYR A 243 -6.69 -9.45 9.59
CA TYR A 243 -6.06 -8.30 10.24
C TYR A 243 -5.58 -8.62 11.67
N ARG A 244 -6.35 -9.37 12.45
CA ARG A 244 -5.92 -9.81 13.79
C ARG A 244 -4.70 -10.73 13.73
N ILE A 245 -4.68 -11.66 12.76
CA ILE A 245 -3.50 -12.51 12.52
C ILE A 245 -2.30 -11.64 12.16
N GLN A 246 -2.49 -10.64 11.29
CA GLN A 246 -1.46 -9.71 10.88
C GLN A 246 -0.84 -8.97 12.08
N ILE A 247 -1.64 -8.34 12.94
CA ILE A 247 -1.15 -7.67 14.15
C ILE A 247 -0.43 -8.66 15.09
N SER A 248 -0.91 -9.91 15.16
CA SER A 248 -0.27 -10.93 15.99
C SER A 248 1.15 -11.27 15.50
N ILE A 249 1.45 -11.16 14.21
CA ILE A 249 2.80 -11.41 13.66
C ILE A 249 3.79 -10.42 14.25
N GLU A 250 3.45 -9.12 14.29
CA GLU A 250 4.29 -8.09 14.86
C GLU A 250 4.53 -8.32 16.37
N LEU A 251 3.47 -8.63 17.12
CA LEU A 251 3.58 -8.96 18.54
C LEU A 251 4.43 -10.20 18.79
N LEU A 252 4.34 -11.22 17.92
CA LEU A 252 5.18 -12.43 18.00
C LEU A 252 6.67 -12.12 17.78
N GLN A 253 6.99 -11.09 16.99
CA GLN A 253 8.36 -10.70 16.65
C GLN A 253 8.99 -9.73 17.67
N LEU A 254 8.18 -8.84 18.24
CA LEU A 254 8.64 -7.69 19.02
C LEU A 254 8.39 -7.80 20.52
N SER A 255 7.46 -8.65 20.95
CA SER A 255 7.10 -8.79 22.37
C SER A 255 7.50 -10.14 22.98
N GLU A 256 7.72 -10.14 24.30
CA GLU A 256 7.95 -11.33 25.12
C GLU A 256 6.64 -11.99 25.61
N ARG A 257 5.48 -11.42 25.26
CA ARG A 257 4.15 -11.94 25.66
C ARG A 257 3.96 -13.37 25.18
N ASN A 258 3.32 -14.21 25.96
CA ASN A 258 3.07 -15.59 25.58
C ASN A 258 1.96 -15.70 24.49
N ILE A 259 1.82 -16.88 23.87
CA ILE A 259 0.89 -17.08 22.75
C ILE A 259 -0.58 -16.87 23.16
N THR A 260 -0.92 -17.19 24.41
CA THR A 260 -2.26 -17.00 24.96
C THR A 260 -2.58 -15.51 25.13
N GLU A 261 -1.66 -14.73 25.70
CA GLU A 261 -1.78 -13.28 25.84
C GLU A 261 -1.97 -12.61 24.48
N ILE A 262 -1.12 -12.94 23.50
CA ILE A 262 -1.22 -12.38 22.15
C ILE A 262 -2.56 -12.70 21.50
N ALA A 263 -3.08 -13.92 21.68
CA ALA A 263 -4.37 -14.29 21.13
C ALA A 263 -5.49 -13.37 21.64
N TYR A 264 -5.50 -13.07 22.95
CA TYR A 264 -6.50 -12.19 23.55
C TYR A 264 -6.25 -10.71 23.21
N ASP A 265 -5.00 -10.26 23.19
CA ASP A 265 -4.63 -8.88 22.84
C ASP A 265 -5.09 -8.50 21.43
N VAL A 266 -5.04 -9.44 20.49
CA VAL A 266 -5.53 -9.23 19.12
C VAL A 266 -6.99 -9.61 18.94
N GLY A 267 -7.73 -9.84 20.02
CA GLY A 267 -9.19 -9.96 20.03
C GLY A 267 -9.76 -11.36 19.72
N PHE A 268 -8.95 -12.42 19.77
CA PHE A 268 -9.49 -13.78 19.73
C PHE A 268 -10.07 -14.17 21.09
N ASN A 269 -11.23 -14.83 21.09
CA ASN A 269 -11.89 -15.34 22.29
C ASN A 269 -11.35 -16.71 22.77
N SER A 270 -10.45 -17.32 22.01
CA SER A 270 -9.87 -18.63 22.31
C SER A 270 -8.50 -18.76 21.67
N THR A 271 -7.51 -19.15 22.47
CA THR A 271 -6.15 -19.45 21.98
C THR A 271 -6.15 -20.57 20.94
N SER A 272 -7.00 -21.59 21.11
CA SER A 272 -7.10 -22.70 20.16
C SER A 272 -7.64 -22.24 18.79
N TYR A 273 -8.63 -21.35 18.80
CA TYR A 273 -9.16 -20.77 17.56
C TYR A 273 -8.11 -19.88 16.88
N TYR A 274 -7.40 -19.04 17.64
CA TYR A 274 -6.28 -18.25 17.15
C TYR A 274 -5.20 -19.11 16.49
N ILE A 275 -4.71 -20.16 17.17
CA ILE A 275 -3.65 -21.04 16.63
C ILE A 275 -4.10 -21.70 15.33
N ASN A 276 -5.36 -22.16 15.25
CA ASN A 276 -5.90 -22.75 14.03
C ASN A 276 -5.97 -21.74 12.90
N GLN A 277 -6.45 -20.52 13.16
CA GLN A 277 -6.54 -19.47 12.14
C GLN A 277 -5.14 -19.03 11.68
N PHE A 278 -4.22 -18.79 12.61
CA PHE A 278 -2.83 -18.46 12.30
C PHE A 278 -2.17 -19.54 11.44
N ARG A 279 -2.38 -20.82 11.78
CA ARG A 279 -1.83 -21.94 11.00
C ARG A 279 -2.43 -22.00 9.59
N LYS A 280 -3.72 -21.71 9.42
CA LYS A 280 -4.36 -21.65 8.11
C LYS A 280 -3.77 -20.53 7.24
N THR A 281 -3.52 -19.36 7.84
CA THR A 281 -2.99 -18.19 7.13
C THR A 281 -1.50 -18.32 6.85
N MET A 282 -0.70 -18.79 7.83
CA MET A 282 0.77 -18.74 7.79
C MET A 282 1.43 -20.10 7.52
N ASN A 283 0.66 -21.18 7.38
CA ASN A 283 1.14 -22.56 7.23
C ASN A 283 2.06 -23.08 8.35
N VAL A 284 2.21 -22.34 9.45
CA VAL A 284 2.97 -22.71 10.65
C VAL A 284 2.21 -22.27 11.90
N THR A 285 2.50 -22.86 13.06
CA THR A 285 1.89 -22.38 14.32
C THR A 285 2.55 -21.08 14.80
N PRO A 286 1.85 -20.25 15.61
CA PRO A 286 2.43 -19.04 16.21
C PRO A 286 3.76 -19.31 16.95
N LEU A 287 3.82 -20.41 17.70
CA LEU A 287 5.03 -20.80 18.44
C LEU A 287 6.17 -21.20 17.50
N GLN A 288 5.89 -21.94 16.44
CA GLN A 288 6.88 -22.29 15.42
C GLN A 288 7.39 -21.04 14.70
N PHE A 289 6.50 -20.10 14.37
CA PHE A 289 6.84 -18.83 13.77
C PHE A 289 7.79 -18.02 14.67
N ARG A 290 7.43 -17.82 15.94
CA ARG A 290 8.28 -17.09 16.90
C ARG A 290 9.67 -17.72 17.04
N ARG A 291 9.76 -19.06 17.13
CA ARG A 291 11.05 -19.77 17.21
C ARG A 291 11.93 -19.49 15.99
N LYS A 292 11.36 -19.52 14.77
CA LYS A 292 12.08 -19.20 13.53
C LYS A 292 12.61 -17.76 13.53
N VAL A 293 11.80 -16.80 13.97
CA VAL A 293 12.20 -15.39 14.05
C VAL A 293 13.36 -15.20 15.02
N ILE A 294 13.27 -15.77 16.23
CA ILE A 294 14.32 -15.69 17.25
C ILE A 294 15.62 -16.30 16.73
N GLN A 295 15.56 -17.48 16.11
CA GLN A 295 16.74 -18.14 15.51
C GLN A 295 17.39 -17.26 14.43
N LYS A 296 16.60 -16.64 13.54
CA LYS A 296 17.11 -15.70 12.53
C LYS A 296 17.78 -14.46 13.18
N LYS A 297 17.20 -13.91 14.25
CA LYS A 297 17.79 -12.77 15.00
C LYS A 297 19.14 -13.14 15.63
N ILE A 298 19.25 -14.33 16.24
CA ILE A 298 20.50 -14.84 16.85
C ILE A 298 21.58 -15.04 15.78
N LEU A 299 21.22 -15.63 14.63
CA LEU A 299 22.15 -15.87 13.52
C LEU A 299 22.68 -14.56 12.93
N LYS A 300 21.83 -13.54 12.76
CA LYS A 300 22.26 -12.20 12.32
C LYS A 300 23.19 -11.52 13.32
N LYS A 301 22.92 -11.64 14.63
CA LYS A 301 23.79 -11.04 15.66
C LYS A 301 25.20 -11.65 15.64
N ARG A 302 25.31 -12.98 15.50
CA ARG A 302 26.59 -13.71 15.42
C ARG A 302 27.40 -13.52 14.14
N SER A 303 26.80 -12.94 13.09
CA SER A 303 27.49 -12.63 11.83
C SER A 303 27.82 -11.13 11.69
N SER A 304 27.50 -10.35 12.73
CA SER A 304 27.81 -8.92 12.85
C SER A 304 28.88 -8.64 13.91
N ASP A 305 29.28 -9.67 14.67
CA ASP A 305 30.36 -9.70 15.66
C ASP A 305 31.55 -10.47 15.07
#